data_AF-A0A832TPJ7-F1
#
_entry.id   AF-A0A832TPJ7-F1
#
_cell.length_a   1.000
_cell.length_b   1.000
_cell.length_c   1.000
_cell.angle_alpha   90.00
_cell.angle_beta   90.00
_cell.angle_gamma   90.00
#
_symmetry.space_group_name_H-M   'P 1'
#
loop_
_entity.id
_entity.type
_entity.pdbx_description
1 polymer ?
#
loop_
_entity_poly.entity_id
_entity_poly.type
_entity_poly.pdbx_seq_one_letter_code
_entity_poly.pdbx_strand_id
1 'polypeptide(L)'
;MSIQEQEINKHSLTIHKCLQTIEADDDDNIDVISEWFDAIGKENNGAKEKTQLSYIRTLIEFCKIINKTPYEIIEEAKVEKKKIIDIDDRAVKKYFVKYKRVIIEKNNAPKTISRKIATIKSFFEVRNIDVPIRQTKSRSSTPKKENKHIPTREDIKEALHFANIRNKAIILLQASSGLSSIDVRNIPVRTINEGLNQEDNIITFDMRRIKTDVDFITFCSPEATEAIKAYMEYRNRPPFANTQEKKDQYEKRRIRSDDDFLFINSKISDEYLVNFDENYRFISDQEIQHAYRLIERSCENKAPKGTHSFIRSHNMRKFFASTIRNHGLEFTTIETFLGHKVKGSLDNYTEADIKILKEQYMKVLPHLMILEDLEVKTLETYDYRLNSANIEIMNIQNTAMMELYPLKYEIMEQSKTIVAKYDTIIKLKKMDNKKLTNKIKSLFDEIKALKADRSQEEFELNQYITSYQKDIDNINKKYKVNIPATLDQLVYDWKPDEELKEKELNF
;
A
#
# COMPACT_ATOMS: atom_id res chain seq x y z
N MET A 1 27.81 2.50 40.63
CA MET A 1 28.34 2.69 39.26
C MET A 1 28.16 1.37 38.52
N SER A 2 26.93 1.04 38.13
CA SER A 2 26.33 1.34 36.82
C SER A 2 27.09 0.73 35.65
N ILE A 3 26.94 -0.58 35.49
CA ILE A 3 26.93 -1.18 34.17
C ILE A 3 25.44 -1.29 33.84
N GLN A 4 25.04 -0.52 32.84
CA GLN A 4 23.68 -0.42 32.34
C GLN A 4 23.14 -1.82 32.06
N GLU A 5 21.99 -2.16 32.66
CA GLU A 5 21.06 -3.12 32.08
C GLU A 5 20.60 -2.53 30.74
N GLN A 6 21.45 -2.66 29.71
CA GLN A 6 21.01 -2.56 28.34
C GLN A 6 19.98 -3.68 28.17
N GLU A 7 18.76 -3.31 27.78
CA GLU A 7 17.74 -4.26 27.36
C GLU A 7 18.40 -5.33 26.48
N ILE A 8 18.50 -6.56 26.99
CA ILE A 8 19.03 -7.67 26.20
C ILE A 8 18.10 -7.80 25.01
N ASN A 9 18.55 -7.30 23.86
CA ASN A 9 17.81 -7.36 22.61
C ASN A 9 17.31 -8.81 22.43
N LYS A 10 16.02 -8.97 22.11
CA LYS A 10 15.35 -10.26 21.87
C LYS A 10 16.17 -11.19 20.96
N HIS A 11 16.93 -10.60 20.04
CA HIS A 11 17.92 -11.28 19.20
C HIS A 11 19.04 -11.95 20.00
N SER A 12 19.77 -11.20 20.84
CA SER A 12 20.84 -11.70 21.71
C SER A 12 20.33 -12.77 22.68
N LEU A 13 19.17 -12.57 23.28
CA LEU A 13 18.54 -13.57 24.15
C LEU A 13 18.26 -14.88 23.41
N THR A 14 17.89 -14.80 22.13
CA THR A 14 17.65 -16.00 21.30
C THR A 14 18.94 -16.76 21.01
N ILE A 15 20.06 -16.06 20.80
CA ILE A 15 21.38 -16.69 20.60
C ILE A 15 21.82 -17.41 21.89
N HIS A 16 21.75 -16.75 23.05
CA HIS A 16 22.06 -17.38 24.34
C HIS A 16 21.22 -18.63 24.59
N LYS A 17 19.90 -18.54 24.37
CA LYS A 17 19.02 -19.72 24.50
C LYS A 17 19.39 -20.86 23.57
N CYS A 18 19.92 -20.57 22.38
CA CYS A 18 20.40 -21.62 21.46
C CYS A 18 21.65 -22.32 22.02
N LEU A 19 22.57 -21.55 22.59
CA LEU A 19 23.82 -22.05 23.19
C LEU A 19 23.59 -22.86 24.45
N GLN A 20 22.67 -22.44 25.31
CA GLN A 20 22.25 -23.19 26.49
C GLN A 20 21.79 -24.61 26.15
N THR A 21 21.25 -24.84 24.95
CA THR A 21 20.82 -26.19 24.55
C THR A 21 21.95 -27.19 24.31
N ILE A 22 23.20 -26.74 24.40
CA ILE A 22 24.43 -27.56 24.32
C ILE A 22 25.41 -27.21 25.45
N GLU A 23 24.95 -26.54 26.52
CA GLU A 23 25.78 -26.14 27.67
C GLU A 23 27.03 -25.33 27.27
N ALA A 24 26.86 -24.41 26.31
CA ALA A 24 27.95 -23.62 25.73
C ALA A 24 27.67 -22.10 25.79
N ASP A 25 27.04 -21.63 26.86
CA ASP A 25 26.74 -20.22 27.11
C ASP A 25 27.80 -19.48 27.95
N ASP A 26 28.99 -20.08 28.08
CA ASP A 26 30.20 -19.46 28.60
C ASP A 26 30.85 -18.48 27.61
N ASP A 27 31.73 -17.63 28.14
CA ASP A 27 32.38 -16.54 27.41
C ASP A 27 33.21 -17.05 26.21
N ASP A 28 33.91 -18.18 26.34
CA ASP A 28 34.76 -18.71 25.26
C ASP A 28 33.94 -19.05 24.01
N ASN A 29 32.76 -19.66 24.20
CA ASN A 29 31.85 -19.99 23.11
C ASN A 29 31.19 -18.74 22.51
N ILE A 30 30.81 -17.77 23.34
CA ILE A 30 30.20 -16.51 22.90
C ILE A 30 31.19 -15.70 22.05
N ASP A 31 32.45 -15.61 22.48
CA ASP A 31 33.51 -14.90 21.75
C ASP A 31 33.75 -15.55 20.39
N VAL A 32 33.82 -16.88 20.35
CA VAL A 32 34.00 -17.64 19.11
C VAL A 32 32.85 -17.39 18.11
N ILE A 33 31.64 -17.17 18.60
CA ILE A 33 30.47 -16.90 17.74
C ILE A 33 30.44 -15.43 17.31
N SER A 34 30.77 -14.51 18.21
CA SER A 34 30.76 -13.07 17.94
C SER A 34 31.80 -12.70 16.88
N GLU A 35 33.04 -13.17 17.04
CA GLU A 35 34.10 -12.99 16.03
C GLU A 35 33.68 -13.56 14.66
N TRP A 36 32.99 -14.70 14.64
CA TRP A 36 32.49 -15.28 13.40
C TRP A 36 31.43 -14.39 12.74
N PHE A 37 30.48 -13.86 13.51
CA PHE A 37 29.43 -13.00 12.98
C PHE A 37 29.93 -11.64 12.52
N ASP A 38 30.95 -11.10 13.18
CA ASP A 38 31.61 -9.86 12.75
C ASP A 38 32.36 -10.09 11.44
N ALA A 39 33.11 -11.18 11.33
CA ALA A 39 33.93 -11.47 10.15
C ALA A 39 33.13 -11.82 8.88
N ILE A 40 31.96 -12.45 8.99
CA ILE A 40 31.11 -12.78 7.81
C ILE A 40 30.18 -11.64 7.38
N GLY A 41 30.25 -10.49 8.06
CA GLY A 41 29.54 -9.28 7.71
C GLY A 41 29.88 -8.76 6.31
N LYS A 42 29.14 -7.75 5.86
CA LYS A 42 29.50 -6.97 4.66
C LYS A 42 29.86 -5.57 5.12
N GLU A 43 30.92 -4.99 4.55
CA GLU A 43 31.46 -3.68 4.92
C GLU A 43 31.92 -3.65 6.40
N ASN A 44 31.96 -2.49 7.04
CA ASN A 44 32.35 -2.34 8.45
C ASN A 44 31.28 -2.82 9.45
N ASN A 45 30.28 -3.58 9.00
CA ASN A 45 29.15 -4.05 9.81
C ASN A 45 29.10 -5.58 9.85
N GLY A 46 28.82 -6.13 11.04
CA GLY A 46 28.64 -7.58 11.24
C GLY A 46 27.45 -8.18 10.47
N ALA A 47 27.31 -9.50 10.51
CA ALA A 47 26.26 -10.22 9.81
C ALA A 47 24.84 -9.76 10.21
N LYS A 48 23.92 -9.66 9.24
CA LYS A 48 22.51 -9.32 9.54
C LYS A 48 21.88 -10.30 10.54
N GLU A 49 21.07 -9.82 11.48
CA GLU A 49 20.44 -10.62 12.55
C GLU A 49 19.77 -11.91 12.04
N LYS A 50 18.99 -11.84 10.95
CA LYS A 50 18.34 -13.02 10.35
C LYS A 50 19.34 -14.06 9.85
N THR A 51 20.50 -13.63 9.36
CA THR A 51 21.61 -14.51 8.98
C THR A 51 22.22 -15.14 10.22
N GLN A 52 22.54 -14.35 11.25
CA GLN A 52 23.06 -14.84 12.53
C GLN A 52 22.15 -15.92 13.13
N LEU A 53 20.84 -15.66 13.24
CA LEU A 53 19.86 -16.64 13.75
C LEU A 53 19.78 -17.92 12.91
N SER A 54 19.92 -17.82 11.59
CA SER A 54 19.96 -19.01 10.73
C SER A 54 21.27 -19.79 10.90
N TYR A 55 22.37 -19.08 11.13
CA TYR A 55 23.72 -19.62 11.22
C TYR A 55 23.93 -20.31 12.55
N ILE A 56 23.57 -19.66 13.67
CA ILE A 56 23.64 -20.25 15.01
C ILE A 56 22.81 -21.54 15.10
N ARG A 57 21.58 -21.56 14.56
CA ARG A 57 20.75 -22.78 14.57
C ARG A 57 21.40 -23.93 13.81
N THR A 58 22.12 -23.63 12.73
CA THR A 58 22.84 -24.62 11.94
C THR A 58 24.08 -25.11 12.70
N LEU A 59 24.82 -24.19 13.34
CA LEU A 59 25.97 -24.50 14.19
C LEU A 59 25.58 -25.39 15.37
N ILE A 60 24.51 -25.04 16.10
CA ILE A 60 24.01 -25.85 17.21
C ILE A 60 23.58 -27.24 16.75
N GLU A 61 22.91 -27.37 15.60
CA GLU A 61 22.59 -28.69 15.03
C GLU A 61 23.86 -29.50 14.73
N PHE A 62 24.91 -28.85 14.20
CA PHE A 62 26.20 -29.46 13.95
C PHE A 62 26.87 -29.91 15.27
N CYS A 63 27.01 -29.02 16.24
CA CYS A 63 27.56 -29.29 17.57
C CYS A 63 26.88 -30.47 18.26
N LYS A 64 25.54 -30.55 18.23
CA LYS A 64 24.78 -31.69 18.79
C LYS A 64 25.11 -33.02 18.10
N ILE A 65 25.36 -33.02 16.80
CA ILE A 65 25.70 -34.25 16.06
C ILE A 65 27.14 -34.68 16.35
N ILE A 66 28.05 -33.72 16.57
CA ILE A 66 29.45 -33.99 16.88
C ILE A 66 29.68 -34.24 18.38
N ASN A 67 28.75 -33.80 19.23
CA ASN A 67 28.83 -33.83 20.70
C ASN A 67 30.02 -33.02 21.24
N LYS A 68 30.17 -31.79 20.75
CA LYS A 68 31.21 -30.83 21.14
C LYS A 68 30.68 -29.40 21.05
N THR A 69 31.20 -28.50 21.88
CA THR A 69 30.88 -27.07 21.86
C THR A 69 31.58 -26.35 20.69
N PRO A 70 31.10 -25.17 20.28
CA PRO A 70 31.77 -24.34 19.28
C PRO A 70 33.27 -24.12 19.56
N TYR A 71 33.63 -23.78 20.80
CA TYR A 71 35.00 -23.55 21.22
C TYR A 71 35.85 -24.82 21.14
N GLU A 72 35.37 -25.94 21.68
CA GLU A 72 36.09 -27.22 21.66
C GLU A 72 36.43 -27.68 20.24
N ILE A 73 35.49 -27.52 19.31
CA ILE A 73 35.66 -27.90 17.90
C ILE A 73 36.77 -27.05 17.24
N ILE A 74 36.81 -25.76 17.56
CA ILE A 74 37.80 -24.83 17.00
C ILE A 74 39.18 -25.09 17.61
N GLU A 75 39.28 -25.26 18.92
CA GLU A 75 40.56 -25.52 19.59
C GLU A 75 41.17 -26.85 19.13
N GLU A 76 40.37 -27.90 19.03
CA GLU A 76 40.82 -29.18 18.47
C GLU A 76 41.35 -29.00 17.04
N ALA A 77 40.60 -28.29 16.18
CA ALA A 77 41.01 -28.06 14.80
C ALA A 77 42.28 -27.21 14.68
N LYS A 78 42.49 -26.21 15.55
CA LYS A 78 43.73 -25.43 15.63
C LYS A 78 44.92 -26.30 16.07
N VAL A 79 44.72 -27.16 17.06
CA VAL A 79 45.75 -28.09 17.55
C VAL A 79 46.14 -29.08 16.46
N GLU A 80 45.16 -29.69 15.79
CA GLU A 80 45.41 -30.61 14.68
C GLU A 80 46.06 -29.93 13.49
N LYS A 81 45.69 -28.68 13.17
CA LYS A 81 46.35 -27.93 12.08
C LYS A 81 47.86 -27.77 12.32
N LYS A 82 48.29 -27.65 13.58
CA LYS A 82 49.72 -27.57 13.94
C LYS A 82 50.42 -28.94 13.94
N LYS A 83 49.70 -30.01 14.31
CA LYS A 83 50.27 -31.36 14.51
C LYS A 83 50.20 -32.25 13.28
N ILE A 84 49.17 -32.09 12.45
CA ILE A 84 48.82 -32.97 11.33
C ILE A 84 48.97 -32.19 10.03
N ILE A 85 50.01 -32.55 9.27
CA ILE A 85 50.34 -31.93 7.98
C ILE A 85 49.24 -32.22 6.96
N ASP A 86 48.85 -33.49 6.83
CA ASP A 86 47.78 -33.87 5.89
C ASP A 86 46.42 -33.39 6.42
N ILE A 87 45.78 -32.56 5.62
CA ILE A 87 44.46 -32.01 5.91
C ILE A 87 43.38 -33.10 5.99
N ASP A 88 43.56 -34.20 5.25
CA ASP A 88 42.58 -35.26 5.13
C ASP A 88 42.48 -36.13 6.40
N ASP A 89 43.52 -36.13 7.23
CA ASP A 89 43.59 -36.90 8.47
C ASP A 89 42.99 -36.15 9.68
N ARG A 90 42.73 -34.85 9.54
CA ARG A 90 42.15 -34.00 10.58
C ARG A 90 40.69 -34.39 10.89
N ALA A 91 40.30 -34.31 12.16
CA ALA A 91 38.96 -34.60 12.66
C ALA A 91 37.87 -33.78 11.96
N VAL A 92 38.18 -32.55 11.53
CA VAL A 92 37.27 -31.66 10.79
C VAL A 92 36.62 -32.37 9.60
N LYS A 93 37.40 -33.13 8.80
CA LYS A 93 36.83 -33.89 7.66
C LYS A 93 35.82 -34.92 8.13
N LYS A 94 36.13 -35.66 9.20
CA LYS A 94 35.25 -36.67 9.81
C LYS A 94 33.95 -36.03 10.33
N TYR A 95 34.03 -34.84 10.94
CA TYR A 95 32.87 -34.10 11.43
C TYR A 95 31.91 -33.72 10.31
N PHE A 96 32.41 -33.17 9.21
CA PHE A 96 31.54 -32.83 8.09
C PHE A 96 30.96 -34.05 7.37
N VAL A 97 31.71 -35.15 7.26
CA VAL A 97 31.18 -36.41 6.70
C VAL A 97 30.04 -36.94 7.58
N LYS A 98 30.22 -36.96 8.92
CA LYS A 98 29.17 -37.36 9.88
C LYS A 98 27.96 -36.44 9.77
N TYR A 99 28.17 -35.13 9.78
CA TYR A 99 27.08 -34.15 9.66
C TYR A 99 26.31 -34.29 8.35
N LYS A 100 27.01 -34.38 7.22
CA LYS A 100 26.42 -34.57 5.89
C LYS A 100 25.55 -35.83 5.82
N ARG A 101 26.01 -36.93 6.43
CA ARG A 101 25.25 -38.19 6.51
C ARG A 101 23.92 -38.00 7.24
N VAL A 102 23.97 -37.44 8.45
CA VAL A 102 22.77 -37.24 9.30
C VAL A 102 21.76 -36.30 8.64
N ILE A 103 22.21 -35.20 8.00
CA ILE A 103 21.28 -34.27 7.35
C ILE A 103 20.66 -34.83 6.06
N ILE A 104 21.31 -35.80 5.40
CA ILE A 104 20.73 -36.56 4.28
C ILE A 104 19.68 -37.55 4.81
N GLU A 105 19.98 -38.29 5.87
CA GLU A 105 19.04 -39.23 6.53
C GLU A 105 17.78 -38.52 7.03
N LYS A 106 17.92 -37.26 7.50
CA LYS A 106 16.79 -36.37 7.85
C LYS A 106 15.97 -35.87 6.65
N ASN A 107 16.26 -36.33 5.42
CA ASN A 107 15.58 -35.94 4.19
C ASN A 107 15.59 -34.43 3.91
N ASN A 108 16.67 -33.72 4.26
CA ASN A 108 16.80 -32.31 3.92
C ASN A 108 16.92 -32.11 2.40
N ALA A 109 16.31 -31.05 1.89
CA ALA A 109 16.41 -30.71 0.46
C ALA A 109 17.89 -30.45 0.05
N PRO A 110 18.30 -30.77 -1.20
CA PRO A 110 19.69 -30.59 -1.64
C PRO A 110 20.24 -29.18 -1.42
N LYS A 111 19.45 -28.14 -1.68
CA LYS A 111 19.83 -26.73 -1.41
C LYS A 111 20.00 -26.45 0.08
N THR A 112 19.17 -27.03 0.93
CA THR A 112 19.27 -26.90 2.39
C THR A 112 20.56 -27.56 2.89
N ILE A 113 20.90 -28.74 2.38
CA ILE A 113 22.15 -29.43 2.69
C ILE A 113 23.34 -28.57 2.28
N SER A 114 23.37 -28.09 1.03
CA SER A 114 24.46 -27.25 0.52
C SER A 114 24.61 -25.96 1.36
N ARG A 115 23.50 -25.29 1.69
CA ARG A 115 23.52 -24.10 2.57
C ARG A 115 24.06 -24.43 3.95
N LYS A 116 23.56 -25.50 4.60
CA LYS A 116 24.01 -25.90 5.94
C LYS A 116 25.51 -26.18 5.98
N ILE A 117 26.02 -26.92 4.99
CA ILE A 117 27.46 -27.20 4.84
C ILE A 117 28.25 -25.91 4.63
N ALA A 118 27.79 -25.00 3.76
CA ALA A 118 28.45 -23.71 3.53
C ALA A 118 28.50 -22.84 4.79
N THR A 119 27.40 -22.82 5.58
CA THR A 119 27.35 -22.13 6.87
C THR A 119 28.41 -22.66 7.83
N ILE A 120 28.46 -23.98 8.05
CA ILE A 120 29.48 -24.56 8.94
C ILE A 120 30.89 -24.32 8.39
N LYS A 121 31.08 -24.41 7.07
CA LYS A 121 32.38 -24.10 6.45
C LYS A 121 32.85 -22.69 6.79
N SER A 122 31.96 -21.69 6.68
CA SER A 122 32.31 -20.30 7.01
C SER A 122 32.76 -20.11 8.47
N PHE A 123 32.25 -20.92 9.40
CA PHE A 123 32.65 -20.88 10.82
C PHE A 123 34.12 -21.28 11.02
N PHE A 124 34.61 -22.25 10.24
CA PHE A 124 36.01 -22.66 10.26
C PHE A 124 36.91 -21.71 9.44
N GLU A 125 36.41 -21.22 8.29
CA GLU A 125 37.16 -20.36 7.37
C GLU A 125 37.56 -19.01 7.99
N VAL A 126 36.72 -18.41 8.84
CA VAL A 126 37.05 -17.16 9.55
C VAL A 126 38.33 -17.31 10.40
N ARG A 127 38.62 -18.52 10.87
CA ARG A 127 39.82 -18.83 11.66
C ARG A 127 40.93 -19.49 10.85
N ASN A 128 40.88 -19.36 9.53
CA ASN A 128 41.81 -19.98 8.59
C ASN A 128 41.94 -21.50 8.79
N ILE A 129 40.87 -22.19 9.22
CA ILE A 129 40.88 -23.65 9.34
C ILE A 129 40.39 -24.24 8.01
N ASP A 130 41.28 -24.92 7.30
CA ASP A 130 40.95 -25.52 6.02
C ASP A 130 40.03 -26.73 6.18
N VAL A 131 38.99 -26.79 5.35
CA VAL A 131 37.99 -27.86 5.36
C VAL A 131 38.06 -28.65 4.04
N PRO A 132 38.63 -29.88 4.03
CA PRO A 132 38.89 -30.64 2.80
C PRO A 132 37.65 -31.41 2.34
N ILE A 133 36.60 -30.68 1.98
CA ILE A 133 35.37 -31.27 1.42
C ILE A 133 35.29 -30.90 -0.04
N ARG A 134 35.36 -31.92 -0.90
CA ARG A 134 34.96 -31.78 -2.30
C ARG A 134 33.49 -31.38 -2.32
N GLN A 135 33.23 -30.12 -2.66
CA GLN A 135 31.89 -29.69 -3.02
C GLN A 135 31.52 -30.43 -4.30
N THR A 136 30.72 -31.49 -4.19
CA THR A 136 30.01 -32.02 -5.35
C THR A 136 29.23 -30.86 -5.93
N LYS A 137 29.48 -30.51 -7.21
CA LYS A 137 28.66 -29.52 -7.94
C LYS A 137 27.21 -29.91 -7.71
N SER A 138 26.51 -29.16 -6.85
CA SER A 138 25.10 -29.42 -6.59
C SER A 138 24.42 -29.32 -7.94
N ARG A 139 23.69 -30.37 -8.36
CA ARG A 139 22.67 -30.18 -9.41
C ARG A 139 21.87 -28.94 -9.01
N SER A 140 21.66 -28.01 -9.94
CA SER A 140 20.93 -26.77 -9.66
C SER A 140 19.62 -27.15 -8.97
N SER A 141 19.46 -26.78 -7.70
CA SER A 141 18.30 -27.22 -6.93
C SER A 141 17.06 -26.55 -7.50
N THR A 142 16.29 -27.28 -8.30
CA THR A 142 14.98 -26.83 -8.74
C THR A 142 14.01 -26.94 -7.57
N PRO A 143 13.16 -25.93 -7.33
CA PRO A 143 12.08 -26.07 -6.35
C PRO A 143 11.20 -27.27 -6.73
N LYS A 144 10.67 -27.98 -5.72
CA LYS A 144 9.74 -29.09 -5.92
C LYS A 144 8.56 -28.64 -6.79
N LYS A 145 8.02 -29.53 -7.62
CA LYS A 145 6.92 -29.23 -8.55
C LYS A 145 5.71 -28.62 -7.83
N GLU A 146 5.33 -29.20 -6.68
CA GLU A 146 4.26 -28.72 -5.80
C GLU A 146 4.42 -27.24 -5.35
N ASN A 147 5.65 -26.73 -5.30
CA ASN A 147 5.98 -25.39 -4.82
C ASN A 147 6.15 -24.35 -5.96
N LYS A 148 5.91 -24.77 -7.21
CA LYS A 148 6.02 -23.90 -8.39
C LYS A 148 4.72 -23.19 -8.76
N HIS A 149 3.60 -23.53 -8.12
CA HIS A 149 2.30 -22.93 -8.41
C HIS A 149 2.36 -21.39 -8.45
N ILE A 150 1.75 -20.83 -9.49
CA ILE A 150 1.51 -19.41 -9.68
C ILE A 150 -0.01 -19.27 -9.71
N PRO A 151 -0.60 -18.44 -8.83
CA PRO A 151 -2.05 -18.28 -8.78
C PRO A 151 -2.55 -17.66 -10.08
N THR A 152 -3.75 -18.05 -10.50
CA THR A 152 -4.46 -17.41 -11.60
C THR A 152 -5.06 -16.09 -11.16
N ARG A 153 -5.62 -15.33 -12.11
CA ARG A 153 -6.36 -14.11 -11.80
C ARG A 153 -7.57 -14.40 -10.91
N GLU A 154 -8.26 -15.52 -11.15
CA GLU A 154 -9.41 -15.98 -10.37
C GLU A 154 -9.01 -16.35 -8.94
N ASP A 155 -7.90 -17.07 -8.76
CA ASP A 155 -7.36 -17.38 -7.42
C ASP A 155 -7.08 -16.09 -6.62
N ILE A 156 -6.53 -15.06 -7.28
CA ILE A 156 -6.27 -13.76 -6.63
C ILE A 156 -7.58 -13.02 -6.35
N LYS A 157 -8.53 -13.01 -7.30
CA LYS A 157 -9.84 -12.36 -7.15
C LYS A 157 -10.62 -12.97 -5.97
N GLU A 158 -10.59 -14.28 -5.83
CA GLU A 158 -11.14 -14.99 -4.68
C GLU A 158 -10.45 -14.57 -3.37
N ALA A 159 -9.11 -14.57 -3.34
CA ALA A 159 -8.35 -14.14 -2.16
C ALA A 159 -8.70 -12.70 -1.71
N LEU A 160 -8.98 -11.80 -2.65
CA LEU A 160 -9.39 -10.42 -2.34
C LEU A 160 -10.75 -10.35 -1.65
N HIS A 161 -11.65 -11.32 -1.85
CA HIS A 161 -12.95 -11.37 -1.17
C HIS A 161 -12.80 -11.53 0.36
N PHE A 162 -11.77 -12.24 0.79
CA PHE A 162 -11.47 -12.48 2.21
C PHE A 162 -10.45 -11.51 2.79
N ALA A 163 -9.90 -10.60 1.98
CA ALA A 163 -8.89 -9.64 2.40
C ALA A 163 -9.54 -8.42 3.07
N ASN A 164 -9.03 -8.03 4.25
CA ASN A 164 -9.36 -6.73 4.82
C ASN A 164 -8.74 -5.59 3.99
N ILE A 165 -9.15 -4.35 4.24
CA ILE A 165 -8.74 -3.17 3.46
C ILE A 165 -7.21 -3.04 3.29
N ARG A 166 -6.43 -3.31 4.36
CA ARG A 166 -4.97 -3.29 4.31
C ARG A 166 -4.42 -4.39 3.40
N ASN A 167 -4.86 -5.62 3.63
CA ASN A 167 -4.33 -6.78 2.91
C ASN A 167 -4.77 -6.76 1.44
N LYS A 168 -5.95 -6.21 1.13
CA LYS A 168 -6.43 -5.97 -0.23
C LYS A 168 -5.46 -5.05 -0.98
N ALA A 169 -5.09 -3.91 -0.38
CA ALA A 169 -4.09 -3.00 -0.93
C ALA A 169 -2.71 -3.67 -1.13
N ILE A 170 -2.23 -4.46 -0.14
CA ILE A 170 -0.96 -5.20 -0.26
C ILE A 170 -0.99 -6.19 -1.42
N ILE A 171 -2.07 -6.98 -1.56
CA ILE A 171 -2.20 -8.00 -2.60
C ILE A 171 -2.21 -7.36 -3.99
N LEU A 172 -3.07 -6.36 -4.20
CA LEU A 172 -3.19 -5.66 -5.48
C LEU A 172 -1.89 -4.95 -5.86
N LEU A 173 -1.23 -4.29 -4.90
CA LEU A 173 0.07 -3.67 -5.12
C LEU A 173 1.10 -4.71 -5.57
N GLN A 174 1.25 -5.83 -4.84
CA GLN A 174 2.25 -6.84 -5.21
C GLN A 174 1.95 -7.55 -6.54
N ALA A 175 0.66 -7.77 -6.84
CA ALA A 175 0.23 -8.43 -8.08
C ALA A 175 0.43 -7.54 -9.32
N SER A 176 0.28 -6.22 -9.17
CA SER A 176 0.36 -5.26 -10.29
C SER A 176 1.71 -4.56 -10.46
N SER A 177 2.57 -4.55 -9.42
CA SER A 177 3.91 -3.91 -9.47
C SER A 177 5.08 -4.89 -9.39
N GLY A 178 4.82 -6.12 -8.97
CA GLY A 178 5.86 -7.09 -8.70
C GLY A 178 6.75 -6.76 -7.50
N LEU A 179 6.45 -5.76 -6.67
CA LEU A 179 7.23 -5.44 -5.47
C LEU A 179 7.33 -6.65 -4.51
N SER A 180 8.48 -6.81 -3.84
CA SER A 180 8.67 -7.91 -2.90
C SER A 180 8.12 -7.58 -1.50
N SER A 181 7.98 -8.59 -0.64
CA SER A 181 7.60 -8.39 0.77
C SER A 181 8.48 -7.37 1.49
N ILE A 182 9.78 -7.31 1.20
CA ILE A 182 10.63 -6.32 1.89
C ILE A 182 10.42 -4.91 1.33
N ASP A 183 10.20 -4.77 0.03
CA ASP A 183 9.98 -3.46 -0.59
C ASP A 183 8.66 -2.86 -0.08
N VAL A 184 7.56 -3.63 -0.12
CA VAL A 184 6.23 -3.19 0.35
C VAL A 184 6.22 -2.75 1.82
N ARG A 185 6.98 -3.41 2.69
CA ARG A 185 7.03 -3.08 4.13
C ARG A 185 7.76 -1.77 4.42
N ASN A 186 8.55 -1.26 3.48
CA ASN A 186 9.37 -0.06 3.65
C ASN A 186 8.92 1.11 2.75
N ILE A 187 7.74 1.02 2.13
CA ILE A 187 7.19 2.14 1.35
C ILE A 187 6.73 3.25 2.32
N PRO A 188 7.28 4.47 2.23
CA PRO A 188 6.75 5.62 2.95
C PRO A 188 5.52 6.21 2.22
N VAL A 189 4.70 6.98 2.92
CA VAL A 189 3.51 7.63 2.35
C VAL A 189 3.87 8.61 1.22
N ARG A 190 5.00 9.34 1.33
CA ARG A 190 5.49 10.27 0.31
C ARG A 190 5.61 9.65 -1.07
N THR A 191 6.04 8.38 -1.14
CA THR A 191 6.18 7.66 -2.42
C THR A 191 4.85 7.52 -3.15
N ILE A 192 3.74 7.45 -2.42
CA ILE A 192 2.41 7.41 -3.02
C ILE A 192 2.00 8.80 -3.51
N ASN A 193 2.22 9.83 -2.69
CA ASN A 193 1.84 11.21 -3.02
C ASN A 193 2.63 11.76 -4.22
N GLU A 194 3.95 11.50 -4.25
CA GLU A 194 4.87 11.95 -5.30
C GLU A 194 4.72 11.12 -6.59
N GLY A 195 4.47 9.81 -6.46
CA GLY A 195 4.40 8.89 -7.59
C GLY A 195 3.05 8.83 -8.30
N LEU A 196 1.98 9.36 -7.70
CA LEU A 196 0.62 9.27 -8.24
C LEU A 196 0.43 10.21 -9.44
N ASN A 197 0.07 9.63 -10.58
CA ASN A 197 -0.45 10.36 -11.72
C ASN A 197 -1.99 10.42 -11.64
N GLN A 198 -2.55 11.64 -11.62
CA GLN A 198 -3.99 11.86 -11.46
C GLN A 198 -4.81 11.53 -12.71
N GLU A 199 -4.21 11.53 -13.91
CA GLU A 199 -4.94 11.32 -15.17
C GLU A 199 -5.29 9.84 -15.39
N ASP A 200 -4.34 8.95 -15.12
CA ASP A 200 -4.50 7.50 -15.30
C ASP A 200 -4.61 6.73 -13.99
N ASN A 201 -4.48 7.42 -12.85
CA ASN A 201 -4.55 6.84 -11.52
C ASN A 201 -3.49 5.75 -11.25
N ILE A 202 -2.33 5.85 -11.92
CA ILE A 202 -1.20 4.94 -11.75
C ILE A 202 -0.14 5.58 -10.87
N ILE A 203 0.36 4.82 -9.89
CA ILE A 203 1.48 5.23 -9.06
C ILE A 203 2.78 4.70 -9.68
N THR A 204 3.75 5.59 -9.85
CA THR A 204 5.14 5.26 -10.20
C THR A 204 5.96 5.08 -8.94
N PHE A 205 6.65 3.96 -8.83
CA PHE A 205 7.58 3.65 -7.75
C PHE A 205 9.01 3.75 -8.28
N ASP A 206 9.67 4.86 -7.99
CA ASP A 206 11.12 5.00 -8.16
C ASP A 206 11.80 4.70 -6.82
N MET A 207 12.43 3.52 -6.73
CA MET A 207 12.91 3.00 -5.45
C MET A 207 14.25 2.28 -5.58
N ARG A 208 15.04 2.33 -4.49
CA ARG A 208 16.21 1.48 -4.32
C ARG A 208 15.83 0.15 -3.67
N ARG A 209 16.13 -0.97 -4.33
CA ARG A 209 15.79 -2.29 -3.80
C ARG A 209 16.70 -2.69 -2.63
N ILE A 210 16.11 -2.83 -1.44
CA ILE A 210 16.81 -3.18 -0.18
C ILE A 210 17.66 -4.46 -0.28
N LYS A 211 17.22 -5.44 -1.07
CA LYS A 211 17.89 -6.74 -1.14
C LYS A 211 19.16 -6.71 -2.00
N THR A 212 19.12 -5.97 -3.10
CA THR A 212 20.18 -6.03 -4.13
C THR A 212 20.95 -4.73 -4.25
N ASP A 213 20.46 -3.66 -3.62
CA ASP A 213 21.00 -2.31 -3.69
C ASP A 213 21.09 -1.84 -5.14
N VAL A 214 19.92 -1.78 -5.78
CA VAL A 214 19.75 -1.43 -7.20
C VAL A 214 18.55 -0.51 -7.31
N ASP A 215 18.71 0.62 -7.97
CA ASP A 215 17.62 1.52 -8.29
C ASP A 215 16.76 0.93 -9.40
N PHE A 216 15.46 1.03 -9.24
CA PHE A 216 14.51 0.47 -10.18
C PHE A 216 13.19 1.22 -10.15
N ILE A 217 12.53 1.22 -11.32
CA ILE A 217 11.20 1.77 -11.49
C ILE A 217 10.21 0.63 -11.65
N THR A 218 9.04 0.76 -11.04
CA THR A 218 7.85 -0.04 -11.35
C THR A 218 6.58 0.80 -11.20
N PHE A 219 5.42 0.23 -11.52
CA PHE A 219 4.13 0.90 -11.47
C PHE A 219 3.09 0.01 -10.79
N CYS A 220 1.98 0.57 -10.31
CA CYS A 220 0.82 -0.24 -9.90
C CYS A 220 -0.45 0.14 -10.66
N SER A 221 -1.37 -0.82 -10.74
CA SER A 221 -2.63 -0.65 -11.47
C SER A 221 -3.56 0.36 -10.77
N PRO A 222 -4.52 0.96 -11.49
CA PRO A 222 -5.51 1.86 -10.90
C PRO A 222 -6.29 1.24 -9.74
N GLU A 223 -6.66 -0.04 -9.82
CA GLU A 223 -7.33 -0.75 -8.72
C GLU A 223 -6.44 -0.89 -7.47
N ALA A 224 -5.12 -1.00 -7.65
CA ALA A 224 -4.17 -1.02 -6.54
C ALA A 224 -4.05 0.36 -5.91
N THR A 225 -4.00 1.41 -6.74
CA THR A 225 -4.03 2.81 -6.29
C THR A 225 -5.27 3.11 -5.46
N GLU A 226 -6.46 2.73 -5.93
CA GLU A 226 -7.71 2.94 -5.18
C GLU A 226 -7.74 2.14 -3.87
N ALA A 227 -7.24 0.90 -3.87
CA ALA A 227 -7.12 0.14 -2.63
C ALA A 227 -6.14 0.79 -1.63
N ILE A 228 -5.04 1.36 -2.11
CA ILE A 228 -4.08 2.11 -1.28
C ILE A 228 -4.74 3.37 -0.70
N LYS A 229 -5.41 4.18 -1.54
CA LYS A 229 -6.15 5.38 -1.09
C LYS A 229 -7.20 5.03 -0.05
N ALA A 230 -8.01 4.00 -0.29
CA ALA A 230 -9.02 3.55 0.66
C ALA A 230 -8.39 3.14 2.00
N TYR A 231 -7.22 2.50 1.99
CA TYR A 231 -6.50 2.16 3.20
C TYR A 231 -5.94 3.40 3.93
N MET A 232 -5.37 4.36 3.20
CA MET A 232 -4.92 5.64 3.77
C MET A 232 -6.08 6.42 4.40
N GLU A 233 -7.23 6.47 3.73
CA GLU A 233 -8.45 7.09 4.26
C GLU A 233 -8.91 6.38 5.55
N TYR A 234 -8.93 5.05 5.57
CA TYR A 234 -9.24 4.28 6.78
C TYR A 234 -8.28 4.58 7.94
N ARG A 235 -6.97 4.74 7.67
CA ARG A 235 -5.99 5.12 8.69
C ARG A 235 -6.32 6.49 9.28
N ASN A 236 -6.72 7.44 8.44
CA ASN A 236 -7.00 8.82 8.84
C ASN A 236 -8.44 9.05 9.33
N ARG A 237 -9.34 8.08 9.17
CA ARG A 237 -10.73 8.15 9.64
C ARG A 237 -10.79 8.18 11.17
N PRO A 238 -11.27 9.29 11.78
CA PRO A 238 -11.47 9.37 13.23
C PRO A 238 -12.47 8.32 13.73
N PRO A 239 -12.36 7.89 14.99
CA PRO A 239 -13.31 6.96 15.56
C PRO A 239 -14.66 7.65 15.77
N PHE A 240 -15.75 6.92 15.49
CA PHE A 240 -17.10 7.41 15.80
C PHE A 240 -17.36 7.47 17.31
N ALA A 241 -16.86 6.49 18.06
CA ALA A 241 -17.03 6.41 19.51
C ALA A 241 -15.99 7.26 20.25
N ASN A 242 -16.46 8.07 21.21
CA ASN A 242 -15.64 8.97 22.01
C ASN A 242 -15.09 8.28 23.28
N THR A 243 -14.46 7.11 23.14
CA THR A 243 -13.76 6.44 24.25
C THR A 243 -12.25 6.61 24.12
N GLN A 244 -11.53 6.61 25.24
CA GLN A 244 -10.07 6.74 25.23
C GLN A 244 -9.41 5.64 24.39
N GLU A 245 -9.84 4.39 24.57
CA GLU A 245 -9.36 3.25 23.77
C GLU A 245 -9.52 3.47 22.26
N LYS A 246 -10.64 4.06 21.82
CA LYS A 246 -10.90 4.31 20.39
C LYS A 246 -10.06 5.45 19.86
N LYS A 247 -9.80 6.48 20.68
CA LYS A 247 -8.84 7.54 20.37
C LYS A 247 -7.43 6.98 20.26
N ASP A 248 -6.99 6.17 21.21
CA ASP A 248 -5.67 5.53 21.21
C ASP A 248 -5.47 4.63 19.98
N GLN A 249 -6.49 3.83 19.62
CA GLN A 249 -6.48 3.03 18.39
C GLN A 249 -6.39 3.88 17.12
N TYR A 250 -6.98 5.07 17.12
CA TYR A 250 -6.86 6.02 16.02
C TYR A 250 -5.46 6.65 15.97
N GLU A 251 -4.95 7.11 17.10
CA GLU A 251 -3.62 7.70 17.24
C GLU A 251 -2.51 6.75 16.77
N LYS A 252 -2.64 5.46 17.10
CA LYS A 252 -1.73 4.40 16.63
C LYS A 252 -1.74 4.24 15.12
N ARG A 253 -2.89 4.35 14.45
CA ARG A 253 -3.01 4.06 13.01
C ARG A 253 -2.87 5.27 12.11
N ARG A 254 -3.23 6.48 12.57
CA ARG A 254 -3.30 7.68 11.72
C ARG A 254 -1.96 8.04 11.09
N ILE A 255 -1.99 8.56 9.87
CA ILE A 255 -0.80 9.08 9.20
C ILE A 255 -0.52 10.46 9.78
N ARG A 256 0.74 10.72 10.14
CA ARG A 256 1.20 11.96 10.78
C ARG A 256 2.20 12.72 9.91
N SER A 257 2.99 12.00 9.14
CA SER A 257 3.99 12.52 8.22
C SER A 257 3.97 11.73 6.92
N ASP A 258 4.45 12.33 5.85
CA ASP A 258 4.66 11.63 4.58
C ASP A 258 5.81 10.60 4.68
N ASP A 259 6.68 10.71 5.69
CA ASP A 259 7.73 9.72 5.97
C ASP A 259 7.22 8.47 6.71
N ASP A 260 5.97 8.47 7.19
CA ASP A 260 5.38 7.33 7.87
C ASP A 260 5.32 6.11 6.94
N PHE A 261 5.44 4.91 7.52
CA PHE A 261 5.24 3.68 6.74
C PHE A 261 3.83 3.62 6.17
N LEU A 262 3.69 3.31 4.88
CA LEU A 262 2.40 3.16 4.22
C LEU A 262 1.58 2.06 4.88
N PHE A 263 2.18 0.88 5.07
CA PHE A 263 1.56 -0.28 5.70
C PHE A 263 2.11 -0.50 7.12
N ILE A 264 1.21 -0.74 8.08
CA ILE A 264 1.53 -0.90 9.50
C ILE A 264 0.97 -2.21 10.07
N ASN A 265 1.53 -2.68 11.19
CA ASN A 265 1.02 -3.86 11.91
C ASN A 265 -0.44 -3.68 12.34
N SER A 266 -1.18 -4.79 12.45
CA SER A 266 -2.59 -4.74 12.89
C SER A 266 -2.71 -4.41 14.37
N LYS A 267 -1.72 -4.81 15.16
CA LYS A 267 -1.61 -4.52 16.58
C LYS A 267 -0.35 -3.71 16.79
N ILE A 268 -0.50 -2.51 17.35
CA ILE A 268 0.58 -1.57 17.62
C ILE A 268 0.67 -1.42 19.14
N SER A 269 1.90 -1.43 19.64
CA SER A 269 2.25 -1.26 21.05
C SER A 269 1.72 0.05 21.64
N ASP A 270 1.39 0.07 22.92
CA ASP A 270 1.01 1.32 23.61
C ASP A 270 2.20 2.28 23.73
N GLU A 271 3.42 1.75 23.72
CA GLU A 271 4.69 2.48 23.74
C GLU A 271 4.82 3.47 22.57
N TYR A 272 4.16 3.19 21.44
CA TYR A 272 4.07 4.13 20.32
C TYR A 272 3.40 5.46 20.73
N LEU A 273 2.40 5.44 21.63
CA LEU A 273 1.70 6.64 22.05
C LEU A 273 2.55 7.53 22.97
N VAL A 274 3.65 6.99 23.51
CA VAL A 274 4.59 7.73 24.35
C VAL A 274 5.69 8.35 23.50
N ASN A 275 6.31 7.54 22.64
CA ASN A 275 7.54 7.94 21.94
C ASN A 275 7.31 8.36 20.48
N PHE A 276 6.17 7.99 19.89
CA PHE A 276 5.88 8.15 18.46
C PHE A 276 6.97 7.56 17.53
N ASP A 277 7.63 6.48 17.97
CA ASP A 277 8.63 5.78 17.15
C ASP A 277 7.95 4.85 16.13
N GLU A 278 8.20 5.12 14.85
CA GLU A 278 7.68 4.35 13.71
C GLU A 278 8.04 2.87 13.74
N ASN A 279 9.13 2.49 14.41
CA ASN A 279 9.52 1.09 14.54
C ASN A 279 8.44 0.24 15.20
N TYR A 280 7.62 0.81 16.10
CA TYR A 280 6.48 0.10 16.71
C TYR A 280 5.34 -0.18 15.72
N ARG A 281 5.23 0.63 14.66
CA ARG A 281 4.19 0.48 13.62
C ARG A 281 4.66 -0.38 12.45
N PHE A 282 5.96 -0.50 12.25
CA PHE A 282 6.58 -1.22 11.13
C PHE A 282 6.00 -2.64 10.96
N ILE A 283 5.42 -2.90 9.78
CA ILE A 283 4.84 -4.21 9.48
C ILE A 283 5.92 -5.29 9.35
N SER A 284 5.78 -6.37 10.12
CA SER A 284 6.76 -7.47 10.06
C SER A 284 6.55 -8.39 8.86
N ASP A 285 7.60 -9.10 8.42
CA ASP A 285 7.46 -10.14 7.37
C ASP A 285 6.51 -11.25 7.86
N GLN A 286 6.57 -11.59 9.14
CA GLN A 286 5.69 -12.58 9.77
C GLN A 286 4.22 -12.18 9.70
N GLU A 287 3.91 -10.89 9.92
CA GLU A 287 2.55 -10.35 9.80
C GLU A 287 2.02 -10.50 8.37
N ILE A 288 2.82 -10.12 7.35
CA ILE A 288 2.44 -10.32 5.94
C ILE A 288 2.24 -11.81 5.63
N GLN A 289 3.20 -12.68 5.99
CA GLN A 289 3.06 -14.12 5.74
C GLN A 289 1.87 -14.73 6.51
N HIS A 290 1.52 -14.20 7.67
CA HIS A 290 0.35 -14.65 8.42
C HIS A 290 -0.95 -14.21 7.75
N ALA A 291 -1.04 -12.94 7.32
CA ALA A 291 -2.17 -12.41 6.58
C ALA A 291 -2.49 -13.23 5.32
N TYR A 292 -1.49 -13.50 4.48
CA TYR A 292 -1.67 -14.36 3.28
C TYR A 292 -2.18 -15.76 3.63
N ARG A 293 -1.63 -16.39 4.68
CA ARG A 293 -2.07 -17.73 5.12
C ARG A 293 -3.49 -17.74 5.66
N LEU A 294 -3.93 -16.68 6.35
CA LEU A 294 -5.31 -16.57 6.82
C LEU A 294 -6.28 -16.43 5.65
N ILE A 295 -5.92 -15.62 4.65
CA ILE A 295 -6.72 -15.43 3.44
C ILE A 295 -6.84 -16.74 2.65
N GLU A 296 -5.73 -17.44 2.41
CA GLU A 296 -5.75 -18.74 1.70
C GLU A 296 -6.61 -19.77 2.42
N ARG A 297 -6.60 -19.80 3.76
CA ARG A 297 -7.44 -20.73 4.54
C ARG A 297 -8.93 -20.52 4.33
N SER A 298 -9.34 -19.33 3.89
CA SER A 298 -10.72 -18.98 3.57
C SER A 298 -11.09 -19.25 2.11
N CYS A 299 -10.11 -19.39 1.21
CA CYS A 299 -10.34 -19.70 -0.21
C CYS A 299 -10.78 -21.16 -0.40
N GLU A 300 -11.35 -21.52 -1.54
CA GLU A 300 -11.69 -22.90 -1.90
C GLU A 300 -10.43 -23.68 -2.27
N ASN A 301 -9.58 -23.09 -3.12
CA ASN A 301 -8.35 -23.69 -3.60
C ASN A 301 -7.19 -23.44 -2.62
N LYS A 302 -6.73 -24.50 -1.93
CA LYS A 302 -5.70 -24.40 -0.87
C LYS A 302 -4.49 -25.27 -1.18
N ALA A 303 -3.32 -24.78 -0.82
CA ALA A 303 -2.12 -25.60 -0.83
C ALA A 303 -2.25 -26.81 0.13
N PRO A 304 -1.86 -28.02 -0.31
CA PRO A 304 -1.83 -29.19 0.56
C PRO A 304 -0.92 -28.99 1.78
N LYS A 305 -1.24 -29.65 2.89
CA LYS A 305 -0.42 -29.60 4.11
C LYS A 305 1.02 -30.03 3.81
N GLY A 306 1.99 -29.24 4.28
CA GLY A 306 3.42 -29.49 4.06
C GLY A 306 3.99 -28.85 2.78
N THR A 307 3.17 -28.19 1.98
CA THR A 307 3.60 -27.42 0.80
C THR A 307 3.55 -25.91 1.08
N HIS A 308 4.08 -25.11 0.16
CA HIS A 308 3.94 -23.67 0.23
C HIS A 308 2.55 -23.21 -0.22
N SER A 309 1.97 -22.29 0.53
CA SER A 309 0.77 -21.53 0.19
C SER A 309 0.73 -21.09 -1.29
N PHE A 310 -0.40 -21.34 -1.93
CA PHE A 310 -0.72 -20.86 -3.28
C PHE A 310 -0.90 -19.35 -3.29
N ILE A 311 -1.55 -18.82 -2.26
CA ILE A 311 -1.71 -17.38 -2.04
C ILE A 311 -0.66 -16.90 -1.04
N ARG A 312 0.41 -16.28 -1.56
CA ARG A 312 1.50 -15.70 -0.76
C ARG A 312 2.16 -14.54 -1.49
N SER A 313 2.80 -13.64 -0.74
CA SER A 313 3.52 -12.48 -1.29
C SER A 313 4.45 -12.81 -2.46
N HIS A 314 5.30 -13.85 -2.33
CA HIS A 314 6.20 -14.22 -3.42
C HIS A 314 5.48 -14.72 -4.69
N ASN A 315 4.27 -15.27 -4.54
CA ASN A 315 3.49 -15.73 -5.68
C ASN A 315 2.79 -14.58 -6.41
N MET A 316 2.42 -13.48 -5.73
CA MET A 316 1.93 -12.26 -6.40
C MET A 316 2.99 -11.68 -7.34
N ARG A 317 4.24 -11.64 -6.86
CA ARG A 317 5.38 -11.24 -7.69
C ARG A 317 5.66 -12.20 -8.85
N LYS A 318 5.42 -13.51 -8.66
CA LYS A 318 5.51 -14.48 -9.77
C LYS A 318 4.39 -14.27 -10.79
N PHE A 319 3.16 -14.05 -10.32
CA PHE A 319 2.01 -13.71 -11.16
C PHE A 319 2.36 -12.51 -12.04
N PHE A 320 2.79 -11.40 -11.44
CA PHE A 320 3.26 -10.22 -12.18
C PHE A 320 4.28 -10.60 -13.28
N ALA A 321 5.38 -11.23 -12.89
CA ALA A 321 6.47 -11.58 -13.80
C ALA A 321 6.04 -12.56 -14.92
N SER A 322 5.19 -13.54 -14.61
CA SER A 322 4.67 -14.47 -15.61
C SER A 322 3.67 -13.80 -16.55
N THR A 323 2.80 -12.95 -16.01
CA THR A 323 1.78 -12.25 -16.79
C THR A 323 2.43 -11.33 -17.81
N ILE A 324 3.34 -10.45 -17.39
CA ILE A 324 3.98 -9.53 -18.34
C ILE A 324 4.86 -10.26 -19.37
N ARG A 325 5.53 -11.36 -18.97
CA ARG A 325 6.32 -12.19 -19.88
C ARG A 325 5.46 -12.83 -20.96
N ASN A 326 4.29 -13.34 -20.59
CA ASN A 326 3.38 -14.01 -21.51
C ASN A 326 2.72 -13.03 -22.49
N HIS A 327 2.72 -11.73 -22.19
CA HIS A 327 2.12 -10.68 -23.01
C HIS A 327 3.17 -9.78 -23.69
N GLY A 328 4.37 -10.32 -23.92
CA GLY A 328 5.32 -9.77 -24.89
C GLY A 328 6.32 -8.74 -24.36
N LEU A 329 6.42 -8.52 -23.05
CA LEU A 329 7.50 -7.68 -22.51
C LEU A 329 8.84 -8.40 -22.54
N GLU A 330 9.88 -7.67 -22.94
CA GLU A 330 11.24 -8.18 -22.98
C GLU A 330 11.78 -8.51 -21.60
N PHE A 331 12.67 -9.50 -21.53
CA PHE A 331 13.26 -9.96 -20.28
C PHE A 331 13.96 -8.84 -19.50
N THR A 332 14.63 -7.92 -20.19
CA THR A 332 15.31 -6.75 -19.58
C THR A 332 14.33 -5.85 -18.85
N THR A 333 13.22 -5.48 -19.49
CA THR A 333 12.14 -4.67 -18.88
C THR A 333 11.55 -5.36 -17.66
N ILE A 334 11.36 -6.68 -17.72
CA ILE A 334 10.86 -7.48 -16.59
C ILE A 334 11.84 -7.43 -15.42
N GLU A 335 13.13 -7.65 -15.69
CA GLU A 335 14.17 -7.60 -14.66
C GLU A 335 14.30 -6.19 -14.06
N THR A 336 14.10 -5.13 -14.85
CA THR A 336 14.01 -3.73 -14.41
C THR A 336 12.83 -3.53 -13.46
N PHE A 337 11.60 -3.89 -13.82
CA PHE A 337 10.44 -3.77 -12.92
C PHE A 337 10.60 -4.56 -11.62
N LEU A 338 11.38 -5.63 -11.66
CA LEU A 338 11.68 -6.46 -10.51
C LEU A 338 12.91 -5.95 -9.72
N GLY A 339 13.63 -4.93 -10.16
CA GLY A 339 14.86 -4.45 -9.53
C GLY A 339 15.93 -5.54 -9.43
N HIS A 340 16.05 -6.38 -10.46
CA HIS A 340 17.11 -7.36 -10.57
C HIS A 340 18.37 -6.70 -11.15
N LYS A 341 19.56 -7.18 -10.76
CA LYS A 341 20.81 -6.67 -11.33
C LYS A 341 20.90 -7.06 -12.81
N VAL A 342 20.66 -6.10 -13.70
CA VAL A 342 20.91 -6.23 -15.13
C VAL A 342 22.35 -5.75 -15.38
N LYS A 343 23.14 -6.49 -16.16
CA LYS A 343 24.49 -6.05 -16.51
C LYS A 343 24.40 -4.76 -17.34
N GLY A 344 25.01 -3.67 -16.85
CA GLY A 344 24.99 -2.37 -17.52
C GLY A 344 23.78 -1.50 -17.22
N SER A 345 22.99 -1.80 -16.18
CA SER A 345 21.92 -0.91 -15.71
C SER A 345 22.49 0.45 -15.29
N LEU A 346 21.82 1.54 -15.70
CA LEU A 346 22.10 2.89 -15.24
C LEU A 346 21.83 2.99 -13.72
N ASP A 347 22.67 3.76 -13.02
CA ASP A 347 22.49 4.00 -11.59
C ASP A 347 21.29 4.93 -11.32
N ASN A 348 20.94 5.82 -12.27
CA ASN A 348 19.79 6.71 -12.20
C ASN A 348 18.99 6.68 -13.50
N TYR A 349 17.66 6.61 -13.40
CA TYR A 349 16.76 6.70 -14.55
C TYR A 349 16.38 8.16 -14.84
N THR A 350 16.24 8.50 -16.11
CA THR A 350 15.73 9.81 -16.54
C THR A 350 14.20 9.80 -16.65
N GLU A 351 13.58 10.98 -16.73
CA GLU A 351 12.14 11.11 -17.00
C GLU A 351 11.73 10.44 -18.33
N ALA A 352 12.60 10.48 -19.33
CA ALA A 352 12.39 9.80 -20.61
C ALA A 352 12.34 8.26 -20.43
N ASP A 353 13.21 7.71 -19.59
CA ASP A 353 13.22 6.28 -19.26
C ASP A 353 11.92 5.88 -18.54
N ILE A 354 11.49 6.68 -17.56
CA ILE A 354 10.22 6.45 -16.83
C ILE A 354 9.05 6.40 -17.80
N LYS A 355 8.98 7.35 -18.75
CA LYS A 355 7.90 7.41 -19.74
C LYS A 355 7.88 6.17 -20.64
N ILE A 356 9.03 5.74 -21.15
CA ILE A 356 9.16 4.53 -21.98
C ILE A 356 8.72 3.30 -21.19
N LEU A 357 9.18 3.17 -19.94
CA LEU A 357 8.79 2.07 -19.05
C LEU A 357 7.29 2.07 -18.77
N LYS A 358 6.69 3.25 -18.57
CA LYS A 358 5.25 3.40 -18.37
C LYS A 358 4.46 2.98 -19.61
N GLU A 359 4.89 3.36 -20.81
CA GLU A 359 4.28 2.92 -22.07
C GLU A 359 4.32 1.38 -22.22
N GLN A 360 5.43 0.73 -21.83
CA GLN A 360 5.50 -0.74 -21.82
C GLN A 360 4.59 -1.36 -20.77
N TYR A 361 4.48 -0.75 -19.58
CA TYR A 361 3.56 -1.19 -18.53
C TYR A 361 2.10 -1.11 -18.99
N MET A 362 1.70 -0.03 -19.63
CA MET A 362 0.33 0.18 -20.12
C MET A 362 -0.12 -0.90 -21.12
N LYS A 363 0.79 -1.46 -21.92
CA LYS A 363 0.48 -2.54 -22.86
C LYS A 363 0.01 -3.83 -22.17
N VAL A 364 0.48 -4.07 -20.94
CA VAL A 364 0.17 -5.30 -20.18
C VAL A 364 -0.75 -5.08 -18.99
N LEU A 365 -1.04 -3.82 -18.66
CA LEU A 365 -1.96 -3.44 -17.59
C LEU A 365 -3.30 -4.19 -17.62
N PRO A 366 -3.98 -4.37 -18.78
CA PRO A 366 -5.22 -5.15 -18.83
C PRO A 366 -5.11 -6.57 -18.28
N HIS A 367 -3.93 -7.19 -18.40
CA HIS A 367 -3.68 -8.55 -17.93
C HIS A 367 -3.25 -8.60 -16.46
N LEU A 368 -2.81 -7.47 -15.90
CA LEU A 368 -2.41 -7.33 -14.50
C LEU A 368 -3.58 -6.95 -13.59
N MET A 369 -4.64 -6.36 -14.13
CA MET A 369 -5.84 -6.05 -13.37
C MET A 369 -6.59 -7.30 -12.93
N ILE A 370 -7.10 -7.31 -11.70
CA ILE A 370 -7.72 -8.47 -11.06
C ILE A 370 -9.23 -8.32 -10.96
N LEU A 371 -9.70 -7.18 -10.44
CA LEU A 371 -11.10 -6.96 -10.09
C LEU A 371 -11.95 -6.62 -11.31
N GLU A 372 -11.46 -5.69 -12.11
CA GLU A 372 -12.11 -5.20 -13.32
C GLU A 372 -11.44 -5.81 -14.54
N ASP A 373 -12.22 -6.34 -15.47
CA ASP A 373 -11.76 -6.52 -16.84
C ASP A 373 -11.61 -5.14 -17.44
N LEU A 374 -10.38 -4.79 -17.82
CA LEU A 374 -10.18 -3.80 -18.87
C LEU A 374 -10.78 -4.43 -20.15
N GLU A 375 -12.11 -4.36 -20.31
CA GLU A 375 -12.61 -3.99 -21.63
C GLU A 375 -11.75 -2.80 -22.02
N VAL A 376 -11.02 -2.90 -23.13
CA VAL A 376 -10.01 -1.93 -23.55
C VAL A 376 -10.62 -0.54 -23.56
N LYS A 377 -10.57 0.16 -22.42
CA LYS A 377 -11.00 1.54 -22.24
C LYS A 377 -9.81 2.41 -22.58
N THR A 378 -9.45 2.38 -23.87
CA THR A 378 -8.70 3.48 -24.47
C THR A 378 -9.57 4.74 -24.37
N LEU A 379 -8.94 5.92 -24.50
CA LEU A 379 -9.55 7.26 -24.56
C LEU A 379 -10.75 7.39 -25.55
N GLU A 380 -11.04 6.37 -26.35
CA GLU A 380 -12.10 6.31 -27.36
C GLU A 380 -13.42 5.71 -26.87
N THR A 381 -13.42 4.94 -25.78
CA THR A 381 -14.63 4.25 -25.29
C THR A 381 -15.70 5.24 -24.79
N TYR A 382 -16.96 5.00 -25.16
CA TYR A 382 -18.09 5.85 -24.77
C TYR A 382 -18.22 5.95 -23.24
N ASP A 383 -18.02 4.85 -22.52
CA ASP A 383 -18.12 4.80 -21.05
C ASP A 383 -17.11 5.72 -20.34
N TYR A 384 -15.87 5.78 -20.83
CA TYR A 384 -14.87 6.68 -20.26
C TYR A 384 -15.25 8.14 -20.55
N ARG A 385 -15.62 8.46 -21.80
CA ARG A 385 -16.09 9.80 -22.19
C ARG A 385 -17.31 10.22 -21.38
N LEU A 386 -18.22 9.28 -21.10
CA LEU A 386 -19.40 9.49 -20.27
C LEU A 386 -19.02 9.77 -18.82
N ASN A 387 -18.13 8.97 -18.22
CA ASN A 387 -17.69 9.15 -16.85
C ASN A 387 -16.91 10.46 -16.63
N SER A 388 -15.98 10.79 -17.53
CA SER A 388 -15.23 12.05 -17.47
C SER A 388 -16.16 13.26 -17.67
N ALA A 389 -17.09 13.19 -18.62
CA ALA A 389 -18.08 14.25 -18.82
C ALA A 389 -19.03 14.40 -17.61
N ASN A 390 -19.45 13.29 -17.00
CA ASN A 390 -20.28 13.31 -15.78
C ASN A 390 -19.56 14.02 -14.62
N ILE A 391 -18.26 13.76 -14.41
CA ILE A 391 -17.48 14.42 -13.36
C ILE A 391 -17.35 15.92 -13.61
N GLU A 392 -17.01 16.34 -14.84
CA GLU A 392 -16.90 17.76 -15.18
C GLU A 392 -18.25 18.48 -15.06
N ILE A 393 -19.34 17.89 -15.55
CA ILE A 393 -20.70 18.45 -15.42
C ILE A 393 -21.11 18.54 -13.95
N MET A 394 -20.84 17.51 -13.14
CA MET A 394 -21.16 17.52 -11.71
C MET A 394 -20.41 18.63 -10.97
N ASN A 395 -19.14 18.87 -11.30
CA ASN A 395 -18.37 19.98 -10.74
C ASN A 395 -18.97 21.33 -11.12
N ILE A 396 -19.36 21.52 -12.39
CA ILE A 396 -20.05 22.75 -12.83
C ILE A 396 -21.37 22.93 -12.09
N GLN A 397 -22.18 21.88 -11.95
CA GLN A 397 -23.45 21.96 -11.22
C GLN A 397 -23.24 22.34 -9.75
N ASN A 398 -22.20 21.81 -9.11
CA ASN A 398 -21.85 22.16 -7.73
C ASN A 398 -21.37 23.61 -7.59
N THR A 399 -20.55 24.09 -8.52
CA THR A 399 -20.09 25.49 -8.54
C THR A 399 -21.26 26.44 -8.81
N ALA A 400 -22.08 26.14 -9.82
CA ALA A 400 -23.29 26.89 -10.13
C ALA A 400 -24.27 26.90 -8.94
N MET A 401 -24.41 25.78 -8.22
CA MET A 401 -25.20 25.73 -6.99
C MET A 401 -24.69 26.74 -5.96
N MET A 402 -23.38 26.77 -5.70
CA MET A 402 -22.80 27.68 -4.71
C MET A 402 -22.93 29.16 -5.10
N GLU A 403 -22.75 29.49 -6.38
CA GLU A 403 -22.78 30.88 -6.86
C GLU A 403 -24.20 31.43 -7.08
N LEU A 404 -25.14 30.58 -7.50
CA LEU A 404 -26.51 31.01 -7.78
C LEU A 404 -27.39 31.02 -6.52
N TYR A 405 -27.00 30.31 -5.46
CA TYR A 405 -27.77 30.22 -4.22
C TYR A 405 -28.06 31.59 -3.57
N PRO A 406 -27.09 32.52 -3.44
CA PRO A 406 -27.36 33.84 -2.87
C PRO A 406 -28.36 34.66 -3.67
N LEU A 407 -28.25 34.69 -5.00
CA LEU A 407 -29.19 35.42 -5.87
C LEU A 407 -30.60 34.86 -5.76
N LYS A 408 -30.74 33.53 -5.79
CA LYS A 408 -32.06 32.90 -5.65
C LYS A 408 -32.67 33.14 -4.26
N TYR A 409 -31.85 33.14 -3.22
CA TYR A 409 -32.30 33.42 -1.86
C TYR A 409 -32.84 34.85 -1.74
N GLU A 410 -32.15 35.84 -2.33
CA GLU A 410 -32.58 37.24 -2.31
C GLU A 410 -33.92 37.43 -3.04
N ILE A 411 -34.05 36.88 -4.26
CA ILE A 411 -35.30 36.88 -5.04
C ILE A 411 -36.45 36.28 -4.22
N MET A 412 -36.20 35.16 -3.52
CA MET A 412 -37.20 34.52 -2.66
C MET A 412 -37.61 35.40 -1.47
N GLU A 413 -36.67 36.05 -0.78
CA GLU A 413 -36.96 36.93 0.35
C GLU A 413 -37.72 38.21 -0.09
N GLN A 414 -37.37 38.76 -1.26
CA GLN A 414 -38.12 39.85 -1.88
C GLN A 414 -39.56 39.43 -2.18
N SER A 415 -39.75 38.24 -2.74
CA SER A 415 -41.07 37.66 -2.96
C SER A 415 -41.89 37.50 -1.68
N LYS A 416 -41.30 36.97 -0.60
CA LYS A 416 -41.97 36.87 0.71
C LYS A 416 -42.38 38.25 1.24
N THR A 417 -41.48 39.22 1.08
CA THR A 417 -41.72 40.61 1.50
C THR A 417 -42.88 41.23 0.73
N ILE A 418 -42.96 41.00 -0.59
CA ILE A 418 -44.07 41.46 -1.43
C ILE A 418 -45.39 40.83 -0.97
N VAL A 419 -45.44 39.51 -0.75
CA VAL A 419 -46.64 38.82 -0.24
C VAL A 419 -47.09 39.39 1.11
N ALA A 420 -46.17 39.59 2.05
CA ALA A 420 -46.49 40.16 3.37
C ALA A 420 -47.04 41.60 3.28
N LYS A 421 -46.51 42.40 2.35
CA LYS A 421 -47.03 43.75 2.07
C LYS A 421 -48.43 43.68 1.45
N TYR A 422 -48.68 42.78 0.51
CA TYR A 422 -50.02 42.55 -0.04
C TYR A 422 -51.02 42.15 1.04
N ASP A 423 -50.69 41.19 1.93
CA ASP A 423 -51.55 40.82 3.06
C ASP A 423 -51.84 42.00 3.99
N THR A 424 -50.86 42.87 4.20
CA THR A 424 -51.03 44.10 4.99
C THR A 424 -52.02 45.05 4.31
N ILE A 425 -51.91 45.24 2.99
CA ILE A 425 -52.84 46.07 2.21
C ILE A 425 -54.26 45.50 2.29
N ILE A 426 -54.43 44.19 2.11
CA ILE A 426 -55.74 43.51 2.20
C ILE A 426 -56.38 43.76 3.57
N LYS A 427 -55.60 43.66 4.67
CA LYS A 427 -56.08 43.96 6.03
C LYS A 427 -56.48 45.42 6.19
N LEU A 428 -55.67 46.36 5.69
CA LEU A 428 -55.95 47.80 5.81
C LEU A 428 -57.19 48.23 5.00
N LYS A 429 -57.40 47.65 3.81
CA LYS A 429 -58.60 47.91 2.99
C LYS A 429 -59.89 47.51 3.72
N LYS A 430 -59.88 46.44 4.52
CA LYS A 430 -61.05 45.97 5.30
C LYS A 430 -61.43 46.89 6.47
N MET A 431 -60.55 47.79 6.91
CA MET A 431 -60.79 48.67 8.07
C MET A 431 -61.53 49.97 7.73
N ASP A 432 -61.84 50.22 6.44
CA ASP A 432 -62.65 51.34 5.91
C ASP A 432 -62.38 52.73 6.55
N ASN A 433 -61.10 53.11 6.64
CA ASN A 433 -60.67 54.36 7.27
C ASN A 433 -59.95 55.29 6.27
N LYS A 434 -60.56 56.45 5.97
CA LYS A 434 -60.02 57.50 5.07
C LYS A 434 -58.62 58.00 5.44
N LYS A 435 -58.15 57.84 6.68
CA LYS A 435 -56.79 58.23 7.09
C LYS A 435 -55.70 57.21 6.69
N LEU A 436 -56.08 56.02 6.23
CA LEU A 436 -55.13 54.94 5.84
C LEU A 436 -54.73 54.96 4.37
N THR A 437 -55.36 55.81 3.54
CA THR A 437 -55.11 55.88 2.08
C THR A 437 -53.65 56.17 1.73
N ASN A 438 -53.01 57.10 2.45
CA ASN A 438 -51.59 57.44 2.22
C ASN A 438 -50.67 56.27 2.56
N LYS A 439 -50.99 55.48 3.60
CA LYS A 439 -50.22 54.30 4.01
C LYS A 439 -50.34 53.17 3.00
N ILE A 440 -51.54 52.94 2.46
CA ILE A 440 -51.75 51.96 1.38
C ILE A 440 -50.97 52.35 0.12
N LYS A 441 -50.99 53.63 -0.26
CA LYS A 441 -50.23 54.14 -1.40
C LYS A 441 -48.71 53.92 -1.23
N SER A 442 -48.17 54.25 -0.06
CA SER A 442 -46.75 53.99 0.28
C SER A 442 -46.37 52.51 0.12
N LEU A 443 -47.22 51.59 0.60
CA LEU A 443 -46.97 50.15 0.48
C LEU A 443 -46.98 49.67 -0.98
N PHE A 444 -47.84 50.24 -1.83
CA PHE A 444 -47.82 49.93 -3.27
C PHE A 444 -46.55 50.45 -3.95
N ASP A 445 -46.09 51.65 -3.61
CA ASP A 445 -44.86 52.23 -4.15
C ASP A 445 -43.64 51.38 -3.74
N GLU A 446 -43.59 50.89 -2.49
CA GLU A 446 -42.57 49.97 -1.99
C GLU A 446 -42.60 48.61 -2.71
N ILE A 447 -43.80 48.03 -2.95
CA ILE A 447 -43.93 46.79 -3.73
C ILE A 447 -43.41 47.00 -5.16
N LYS A 448 -43.71 48.16 -5.76
CA LYS A 448 -43.26 48.47 -7.13
C LYS A 448 -41.73 48.56 -7.22
N ALA A 449 -41.09 49.16 -6.22
CA ALA A 449 -39.63 49.19 -6.13
C ALA A 449 -39.04 47.77 -6.00
N LEU A 450 -39.54 46.98 -5.05
CA LEU A 450 -39.10 45.60 -4.84
C LEU A 450 -39.29 44.72 -6.08
N LYS A 451 -40.41 44.86 -6.81
CA LYS A 451 -40.63 44.13 -8.06
C LYS A 451 -39.60 44.51 -9.15
N ALA A 452 -39.17 45.78 -9.19
CA ALA A 452 -38.17 46.24 -10.16
C ALA A 452 -36.78 45.70 -9.83
N ASP A 453 -36.37 45.76 -8.55
CA ASP A 453 -35.09 45.21 -8.09
C ASP A 453 -35.04 43.69 -8.32
N ARG A 454 -36.11 42.98 -7.98
CA ARG A 454 -36.23 41.53 -8.23
C ARG A 454 -36.11 41.19 -9.71
N SER A 455 -36.74 41.97 -10.59
CA SER A 455 -36.67 41.74 -12.03
C SER A 455 -35.25 41.86 -12.57
N GLN A 456 -34.44 42.76 -11.99
CA GLN A 456 -33.03 42.90 -12.35
C GLN A 456 -32.21 41.68 -11.86
N GLU A 457 -32.43 41.23 -10.64
CA GLU A 457 -31.76 40.03 -10.09
C GLU A 457 -32.16 38.75 -10.82
N GLU A 458 -33.44 38.60 -11.19
CA GLU A 458 -33.94 37.50 -12.02
C GLU A 458 -33.28 37.52 -13.40
N PHE A 459 -33.07 38.69 -13.99
CA PHE A 459 -32.35 38.82 -15.25
C PHE A 459 -30.88 38.37 -15.14
N GLU A 460 -30.18 38.81 -14.10
CA GLU A 460 -28.79 38.40 -13.83
C GLU A 460 -28.67 36.89 -13.55
N LEU A 461 -29.56 36.34 -12.72
CA LEU A 461 -29.65 34.91 -12.46
C LEU A 461 -29.82 34.11 -13.77
N ASN A 462 -30.70 34.55 -14.67
CA ASN A 462 -30.92 33.90 -15.95
C ASN A 462 -29.68 33.98 -16.87
N GLN A 463 -28.91 35.07 -16.83
CA GLN A 463 -27.64 35.18 -17.56
C GLN A 463 -26.62 34.16 -17.06
N TYR A 464 -26.46 34.02 -15.75
CA TYR A 464 -25.54 33.03 -15.16
C TYR A 464 -25.97 31.60 -15.47
N ILE A 465 -27.26 31.28 -15.33
CA ILE A 465 -27.80 29.95 -15.71
C ILE A 465 -27.49 29.65 -17.17
N THR A 466 -27.70 30.61 -18.07
CA THR A 466 -27.41 30.46 -19.50
C THR A 466 -25.92 30.20 -19.76
N SER A 467 -25.03 30.90 -19.05
CA SER A 467 -23.58 30.69 -19.15
C SER A 467 -23.20 29.27 -18.71
N TYR A 468 -23.66 28.84 -17.54
CA TYR A 468 -23.34 27.50 -17.03
C TYR A 468 -23.92 26.38 -17.89
N GLN A 469 -25.12 26.58 -18.44
CA GLN A 469 -25.72 25.62 -19.37
C GLN A 469 -24.87 25.49 -20.65
N LYS A 470 -24.32 26.60 -21.16
CA LYS A 470 -23.41 26.58 -22.30
C LYS A 470 -22.11 25.82 -22.00
N ASP A 471 -21.59 25.90 -20.78
CA ASP A 471 -20.41 25.14 -20.37
C ASP A 471 -20.69 23.63 -20.29
N ILE A 472 -21.86 23.24 -19.79
CA ILE A 472 -22.36 21.84 -19.85
C ILE A 472 -22.45 21.35 -21.29
N ASP A 473 -23.01 22.18 -22.20
CA ASP A 473 -23.12 21.85 -23.62
C ASP A 473 -21.74 21.70 -24.29
N ASN A 474 -20.78 22.55 -23.91
CA ASN A 474 -19.40 22.46 -24.38
C ASN A 474 -18.72 21.17 -23.91
N ILE A 475 -18.97 20.72 -22.68
CA ILE A 475 -18.47 19.42 -22.16
C ILE A 475 -19.08 18.26 -22.95
N ASN A 476 -20.40 18.27 -23.15
CA ASN A 476 -21.09 17.27 -23.97
C ASN A 476 -20.47 17.18 -25.38
N LYS A 477 -20.17 18.34 -26.00
CA LYS A 477 -19.50 18.43 -27.30
C LYS A 477 -18.05 17.94 -27.27
N LYS A 478 -17.26 18.33 -26.25
CA LYS A 478 -15.85 17.93 -26.03
C LYS A 478 -15.72 16.42 -25.95
N TYR A 479 -16.59 15.76 -25.18
CA TYR A 479 -16.58 14.31 -24.97
C TYR A 479 -17.43 13.53 -25.98
N LYS A 480 -18.18 14.21 -26.86
CA LYS A 480 -19.13 13.62 -27.82
C LYS A 480 -20.10 12.65 -27.12
N VAL A 481 -20.71 13.13 -26.04
CA VAL A 481 -21.75 12.46 -25.25
C VAL A 481 -22.99 13.37 -25.17
N ASN A 482 -24.11 12.83 -24.70
CA ASN A 482 -25.35 13.60 -24.52
C ASN A 482 -25.91 13.36 -23.12
N ILE A 483 -25.35 14.07 -22.12
CA ILE A 483 -25.81 14.00 -20.73
C ILE A 483 -26.88 15.08 -20.55
N PRO A 484 -28.14 14.70 -20.24
CA PRO A 484 -29.21 15.66 -19.99
C PRO A 484 -29.07 16.21 -18.56
N ALA A 485 -28.20 17.20 -18.40
CA ALA A 485 -28.02 17.93 -17.15
C ALA A 485 -28.62 19.34 -17.30
N THR A 486 -29.62 19.65 -16.46
CA THR A 486 -30.18 20.99 -16.34
C THR A 486 -29.95 21.54 -14.94
N LEU A 487 -30.00 22.86 -14.81
CA LEU A 487 -29.90 23.57 -13.53
C LEU A 487 -31.28 23.75 -12.86
N ASP A 488 -32.32 23.11 -13.40
CA ASP A 488 -33.72 23.29 -12.98
C ASP A 488 -34.03 22.65 -11.61
N GLN A 489 -33.20 21.72 -11.12
CA GLN A 489 -33.41 21.03 -9.84
C GLN A 489 -33.22 21.93 -8.60
N LEU A 490 -32.83 23.19 -8.80
CA LEU A 490 -32.67 24.21 -7.76
C LEU A 490 -34.03 24.85 -7.39
N VAL A 491 -35.00 24.03 -6.96
CA VAL A 491 -36.34 24.48 -6.52
C VAL A 491 -36.36 24.59 -5.00
N TYR A 492 -36.72 25.76 -4.46
CA TYR A 492 -37.04 25.90 -3.03
C TYR A 492 -38.43 25.30 -2.75
N ASP A 493 -38.65 24.73 -1.57
CA ASP A 493 -39.96 24.22 -1.12
C ASP A 493 -41.04 25.32 -0.97
N TRP A 494 -40.72 26.57 -1.26
CA TRP A 494 -41.64 27.71 -1.18
C TRP A 494 -42.05 28.19 -2.56
N LYS A 495 -43.34 28.06 -2.89
CA LYS A 495 -43.94 28.66 -4.08
C LYS A 495 -44.61 29.98 -3.68
N PRO A 496 -44.12 31.15 -4.14
CA PRO A 496 -44.81 32.41 -3.95
C PRO A 496 -46.18 32.37 -4.64
N ASP A 497 -47.22 32.83 -3.95
CA ASP A 497 -48.57 32.99 -4.52
C ASP A 497 -48.92 34.49 -4.67
N GLU A 498 -47.96 35.25 -5.20
CA GLU A 498 -48.09 36.69 -5.44
C GLU A 498 -49.23 37.01 -6.40
N GLU A 499 -49.40 36.22 -7.46
CA GLU A 499 -50.49 36.41 -8.42
C GLU A 499 -51.87 36.22 -7.79
N LEU A 500 -52.02 35.27 -6.86
CA LEU A 500 -53.27 35.09 -6.12
C LEU A 500 -53.55 36.31 -5.24
N LYS A 501 -52.52 36.81 -4.53
CA LYS A 501 -52.65 38.00 -3.67
C LYS A 501 -52.95 39.27 -4.46
N GLU A 502 -52.37 39.42 -5.63
CA GLU A 502 -52.64 40.52 -6.55
C GLU A 502 -54.07 40.44 -7.11
N LYS A 503 -54.58 39.23 -7.39
CA LYS A 503 -55.99 39.00 -7.75
C LYS A 503 -56.94 39.32 -6.59
N GLU A 504 -56.63 38.93 -5.36
CA GLU A 504 -57.41 39.25 -4.14
C GLU A 504 -57.54 40.77 -3.89
N LEU A 505 -56.64 41.59 -4.45
CA LEU A 505 -56.64 43.04 -4.29
C LEU A 505 -57.43 43.80 -5.36
N ASN A 506 -57.66 43.16 -6.51
CA ASN A 506 -58.40 43.67 -7.65
C ASN A 506 -59.91 43.32 -7.61
N PHE A 507 -60.32 42.48 -6.66
CA PHE A 507 -61.70 42.33 -6.17
C PHE A 507 -61.89 43.17 -4.90
#